data_AF-A0A1F4ZD86-F1
#
_entry.id   AF-A0A1F4ZD86-F1
#
_cell.length_a   1.000
_cell.length_b   1.000
_cell.length_c   1.000
_cell.angle_alpha   90.00
_cell.angle_beta   90.00
_cell.angle_gamma   90.00
#
_symmetry.space_group_name_H-M   'P 1'
#
loop_
_entity.id
_entity.type
_entity.pdbx_description
1 polymer ?
#
loop_
_entity_poly.entity_id
_entity_poly.type
_entity_poly.pdbx_seq_one_letter_code
_entity_poly.pdbx_strand_id
1 'polypeptide(L)'
;MSDLPIPNEVKADESGNNKGKEFDTAAQIGRMALKVARERTENRYSMPYLDPQRFPREAIEAIRTKSGDAPITDEDVTSARRGAVALAIEAAAQIIEAQAPRGLGVNEELSSLEQVFTLVQRGNGLLIQVEAQDPQAIIQSSREALARRQKVSPDQVKKTDDELKRWAEDNFQRAGQRIRRSVQAVQAYLGR
;
A
#
# COMPACT_ATOMS: atom_id res chain seq x y z
N MET A 1 -41.48 -14.02 -49.71
CA MET A 1 -40.27 -14.57 -49.05
C MET A 1 -40.00 -13.68 -47.86
N SER A 2 -39.89 -14.28 -46.68
CA SER A 2 -40.00 -13.62 -45.38
C SER A 2 -38.70 -12.91 -44.98
N ASP A 3 -38.78 -11.63 -44.64
CA ASP A 3 -37.74 -10.92 -43.90
C ASP A 3 -37.69 -11.49 -42.48
N LEU A 4 -36.62 -12.22 -42.17
CA LEU A 4 -36.32 -12.65 -40.81
C LEU A 4 -35.60 -11.49 -40.08
N PRO A 5 -36.03 -11.12 -38.86
CA PRO A 5 -35.30 -10.16 -38.06
C PRO A 5 -33.98 -10.78 -37.58
N ILE A 6 -32.88 -10.06 -37.79
CA ILE A 6 -31.58 -10.37 -37.22
C ILE A 6 -31.72 -10.30 -35.69
N PRO A 7 -31.29 -11.31 -34.91
CA PRO A 7 -31.46 -11.30 -33.46
C PRO A 7 -30.66 -10.19 -32.83
N ASN A 8 -31.29 -9.52 -31.86
CA ASN A 8 -30.73 -8.56 -30.92
C ASN A 8 -29.23 -8.73 -30.71
N GLU A 9 -28.47 -7.68 -31.02
CA GLU A 9 -27.17 -7.45 -30.40
C GLU A 9 -27.39 -7.49 -28.88
N VAL A 10 -26.90 -8.57 -28.27
CA VAL A 10 -26.70 -8.63 -26.84
C VAL A 10 -25.67 -7.55 -26.54
N LYS A 11 -26.15 -6.39 -26.06
CA LYS A 11 -25.27 -5.41 -25.43
C LYS A 11 -24.61 -6.11 -24.26
N ALA A 12 -23.36 -6.49 -24.46
CA ALA A 12 -22.52 -6.98 -23.39
C ALA A 12 -22.49 -5.90 -22.30
N ASP A 13 -22.82 -6.30 -21.08
CA ASP A 13 -22.76 -5.49 -19.86
C ASP A 13 -21.29 -5.30 -19.41
N GLU A 14 -20.40 -4.97 -20.33
CA GLU A 14 -18.94 -5.01 -20.11
C GLU A 14 -18.41 -3.91 -19.18
N SER A 15 -19.19 -2.86 -18.94
CA SER A 15 -18.72 -1.71 -18.14
C SER A 15 -18.79 -1.93 -16.63
N GLY A 16 -19.75 -2.71 -16.12
CA GLY A 16 -19.98 -2.88 -14.69
C GLY A 16 -19.02 -3.87 -14.01
N ASN A 17 -18.72 -4.99 -14.66
CA ASN A 17 -17.87 -6.05 -14.10
C ASN A 17 -16.36 -5.69 -14.17
N ASN A 18 -15.97 -4.84 -15.12
CA ASN A 18 -14.57 -4.43 -15.27
C ASN A 18 -14.13 -3.42 -14.20
N LYS A 19 -14.99 -2.45 -13.84
CA LYS A 19 -14.65 -1.42 -12.85
C LYS A 19 -14.46 -1.97 -11.44
N GLY A 20 -15.26 -2.97 -11.04
CA GLY A 20 -15.04 -3.69 -9.78
C GLY A 20 -13.66 -4.35 -9.71
N LYS A 21 -13.24 -5.02 -10.79
CA LYS A 21 -11.90 -5.64 -10.87
C LYS A 21 -10.78 -4.62 -10.89
N GLU A 22 -10.94 -3.52 -11.61
CA GLU A 22 -9.99 -2.40 -11.62
C GLU A 22 -9.81 -1.80 -10.22
N PHE A 23 -10.92 -1.59 -9.50
CA PHE A 23 -10.90 -1.09 -8.13
C PHE A 23 -10.22 -2.07 -7.17
N ASP A 24 -10.56 -3.36 -7.23
CA ASP A 24 -9.95 -4.37 -6.36
C ASP A 24 -8.44 -4.52 -6.64
N THR A 25 -8.04 -4.42 -7.91
CA THR A 25 -6.63 -4.41 -8.31
C THR A 25 -5.93 -3.17 -7.76
N ALA A 26 -6.53 -1.98 -7.89
CA ALA A 26 -5.99 -0.74 -7.37
C ALA A 26 -5.86 -0.76 -5.84
N ALA A 27 -6.85 -1.32 -5.13
CA ALA A 27 -6.89 -1.39 -3.68
C ALA A 27 -5.99 -2.49 -3.08
N GLN A 28 -5.59 -3.49 -3.86
CA GLN A 28 -4.99 -4.74 -3.38
C GLN A 28 -3.78 -4.52 -2.47
N ILE A 29 -2.84 -3.65 -2.88
CA ILE A 29 -1.60 -3.42 -2.13
C ILE A 29 -1.87 -2.64 -0.84
N GLY A 30 -2.77 -1.66 -0.87
CA GLY A 30 -3.21 -0.96 0.34
C GLY A 30 -3.87 -1.92 1.35
N ARG A 31 -4.75 -2.82 0.86
CA ARG A 31 -5.39 -3.85 1.70
C ARG A 31 -4.36 -4.83 2.27
N MET A 32 -3.35 -5.20 1.50
CA MET A 32 -2.23 -6.02 1.97
C MET A 32 -1.47 -5.32 3.11
N ALA A 33 -1.19 -4.02 2.99
CA ALA A 33 -0.52 -3.26 4.05
C ALA A 33 -1.28 -3.31 5.38
N LEU A 34 -2.60 -3.08 5.33
CA LEU A 34 -3.46 -3.14 6.51
C LEU A 34 -3.57 -4.55 7.09
N LYS A 35 -3.67 -5.57 6.24
CA LYS A 35 -3.72 -6.98 6.67
C LYS A 35 -2.45 -7.36 7.43
N VAL A 36 -1.27 -7.10 6.83
CA VAL A 36 0.02 -7.42 7.47
C VAL A 36 0.18 -6.66 8.79
N ALA A 37 -0.21 -5.38 8.84
CA ALA A 37 -0.14 -4.61 10.07
C ALA A 37 -1.03 -5.16 11.20
N ARG A 38 -2.26 -5.59 10.88
CA ARG A 38 -3.20 -6.19 11.83
C ARG A 38 -2.68 -7.53 12.34
N GLU A 39 -2.33 -8.44 11.44
CA GLU A 39 -1.81 -9.77 11.79
C GLU A 39 -0.57 -9.66 12.69
N ARG A 40 0.32 -8.69 12.42
CA ARG A 40 1.49 -8.49 13.28
C ARG A 40 1.15 -7.96 14.67
N THR A 41 0.13 -7.11 14.77
CA THR A 41 -0.37 -6.60 16.06
C THR A 41 -1.01 -7.73 16.87
N GLU A 42 -1.83 -8.56 16.23
CA GLU A 42 -2.53 -9.70 16.85
C GLU A 42 -1.55 -10.75 17.36
N ASN A 43 -0.51 -11.07 16.56
CA ASN A 43 0.52 -12.05 16.91
C ASN A 43 1.60 -11.52 17.87
N ARG A 44 1.55 -10.24 18.25
CA ARG A 44 2.47 -9.60 19.21
C ARG A 44 3.95 -9.84 18.87
N TYR A 45 4.31 -9.70 17.60
CA TYR A 45 5.70 -9.82 17.19
C TYR A 45 6.56 -8.74 17.86
N SER A 46 7.81 -9.10 18.14
CA SER A 46 8.73 -8.24 18.87
C SER A 46 9.05 -6.93 18.12
N MET A 47 9.09 -6.94 16.79
CA MET A 47 9.32 -5.73 15.99
C MET A 47 7.99 -5.09 15.55
N PRO A 48 7.65 -3.88 16.03
CA PRO A 48 6.46 -3.16 15.57
C PRO A 48 6.75 -2.44 14.24
N TYR A 49 7.00 -3.21 13.17
CA TYR A 49 7.29 -2.65 11.85
C TYR A 49 6.15 -1.80 11.29
N LEU A 50 4.92 -2.18 11.62
CA LEU A 50 3.70 -1.57 11.13
C LEU A 50 2.74 -1.41 12.31
N ASP A 51 2.20 -0.21 12.45
CA ASP A 51 1.15 0.13 13.38
C ASP A 51 -0.12 0.50 12.59
N PRO A 52 -1.19 -0.30 12.69
CA PRO A 52 -2.46 -0.01 12.04
C PRO A 52 -3.01 1.40 12.31
N GLN A 53 -2.74 1.96 13.49
CA GLN A 53 -3.26 3.27 13.91
C GLN A 53 -2.53 4.44 13.25
N ARG A 54 -1.33 4.21 12.71
CA ARG A 54 -0.52 5.23 12.05
C ARG A 54 -0.82 5.40 10.56
N PHE A 55 -1.66 4.55 9.98
CA PHE A 55 -2.10 4.70 8.60
C PHE A 55 -3.12 5.85 8.44
N PRO A 56 -3.04 6.63 7.34
CA PRO A 56 -3.99 7.71 7.07
C PRO A 56 -5.41 7.16 6.87
N ARG A 57 -6.38 7.72 7.59
CA ARG A 57 -7.77 7.22 7.62
C ARG A 57 -8.45 7.37 6.26
N GLU A 58 -8.18 8.47 5.58
CA GLU A 58 -8.72 8.80 4.26
C GLU A 58 -8.28 7.75 3.23
N ALA A 59 -7.02 7.32 3.29
CA ALA A 59 -6.51 6.27 2.43
C ALA A 59 -7.12 4.89 2.74
N ILE A 60 -7.40 4.60 4.01
CA ILE A 60 -8.10 3.37 4.43
C ILE A 60 -9.52 3.35 3.86
N GLU A 61 -10.25 4.46 3.96
CA GLU A 61 -11.61 4.55 3.42
C GLU A 61 -11.61 4.45 1.88
N ALA A 62 -10.62 5.04 1.21
CA ALA A 62 -10.49 5.00 -0.25
C ALA A 62 -10.34 3.57 -0.83
N ILE A 63 -9.73 2.65 -0.07
CA ILE A 63 -9.52 1.25 -0.50
C ILE A 63 -10.55 0.27 0.06
N ARG A 64 -11.43 0.75 0.95
CA ARG A 64 -12.43 -0.09 1.60
C ARG A 64 -13.36 -0.67 0.54
N THR A 65 -13.66 -1.97 0.65
CA THR A 65 -14.66 -2.60 -0.21
C THR A 65 -15.96 -1.82 -0.11
N LYS A 66 -16.44 -1.29 -1.24
CA LYS A 66 -17.74 -0.65 -1.27
C LYS A 66 -18.82 -1.73 -1.20
N SER A 67 -19.66 -1.65 -0.18
CA SER A 67 -20.83 -2.52 -0.01
C SER A 67 -22.09 -1.76 -0.43
N GLY A 68 -22.84 -2.30 -1.39
CA GLY A 68 -24.11 -1.74 -1.86
C GLY A 68 -24.29 -1.87 -3.37
N ASP A 69 -25.49 -1.55 -3.85
CA ASP A 69 -25.87 -1.65 -5.27
C ASP A 69 -25.33 -0.50 -6.14
N ALA A 70 -24.58 0.44 -5.55
CA ALA A 70 -24.01 1.56 -6.28
C ALA A 70 -22.85 1.07 -7.17
N PRO A 71 -22.86 1.37 -8.48
CA PRO A 71 -21.79 0.95 -9.39
C PRO A 71 -20.47 1.65 -9.05
N ILE A 72 -19.37 0.92 -9.20
CA ILE A 72 -18.00 1.46 -9.05
C ILE A 72 -17.70 2.43 -10.20
N THR A 73 -17.20 3.61 -9.86
CA THR A 73 -16.86 4.67 -10.82
C THR A 73 -15.35 4.76 -11.09
N ASP A 74 -14.95 5.51 -12.12
CA ASP A 74 -13.53 5.81 -12.39
C ASP A 74 -12.87 6.62 -11.26
N GLU A 75 -13.64 7.50 -10.62
CA GLU A 75 -13.19 8.26 -9.46
C GLU A 75 -12.87 7.32 -8.30
N ASP A 76 -13.64 6.23 -8.14
CA ASP A 76 -13.39 5.23 -7.10
C ASP A 76 -12.10 4.45 -7.36
N VAL A 77 -11.88 4.03 -8.62
CA VAL A 77 -10.63 3.36 -9.02
C VAL A 77 -9.43 4.27 -8.78
N THR A 78 -9.55 5.55 -9.14
CA THR A 78 -8.51 6.57 -8.95
C THR A 78 -8.25 6.81 -7.45
N SER A 79 -9.30 6.94 -6.66
CA SER A 79 -9.24 7.11 -5.21
C SER A 79 -8.57 5.91 -4.54
N ALA A 80 -8.96 4.69 -4.90
CA ALA A 80 -8.36 3.46 -4.40
C ALA A 80 -6.86 3.37 -4.73
N ARG A 81 -6.48 3.75 -5.96
CA ARG A 81 -5.07 3.77 -6.38
C ARG A 81 -4.26 4.75 -5.53
N ARG A 82 -4.76 5.97 -5.32
CA ARG A 82 -4.13 6.98 -4.44
C ARG A 82 -4.05 6.49 -3.00
N GLY A 83 -5.12 5.91 -2.48
CA GLY A 83 -5.15 5.29 -1.15
C GLY A 83 -4.12 4.19 -1.00
N ALA A 84 -3.99 3.30 -2.00
CA ALA A 84 -3.00 2.24 -1.98
C ALA A 84 -1.55 2.77 -2.00
N VAL A 85 -1.27 3.81 -2.78
CA VAL A 85 0.04 4.50 -2.79
C VAL A 85 0.34 5.12 -1.43
N ALA A 86 -0.61 5.86 -0.85
CA ALA A 86 -0.44 6.48 0.46
C ALA A 86 -0.16 5.45 1.57
N LEU A 87 -0.89 4.33 1.57
CA LEU A 87 -0.67 3.24 2.52
C LEU A 87 0.68 2.54 2.29
N ALA A 88 1.09 2.32 1.04
CA ALA A 88 2.37 1.69 0.74
C ALA A 88 3.56 2.56 1.17
N ILE A 89 3.52 3.86 0.87
CA ILE A 89 4.54 4.83 1.30
C ILE A 89 4.61 4.92 2.82
N GLU A 90 3.46 5.00 3.48
CA GLU A 90 3.38 5.04 4.94
C GLU A 90 3.95 3.75 5.56
N ALA A 91 3.65 2.57 5.00
CA ALA A 91 4.20 1.30 5.45
C ALA A 91 5.73 1.26 5.34
N ALA A 92 6.28 1.64 4.18
CA ALA A 92 7.74 1.67 3.97
C ALA A 92 8.43 2.60 4.99
N ALA A 93 7.85 3.77 5.23
CA ALA A 93 8.42 4.73 6.14
C ALA A 93 8.28 4.31 7.62
N GLN A 94 7.17 3.66 8.02
CA GLN A 94 7.05 3.04 9.35
C GLN A 94 8.11 1.94 9.58
N ILE A 95 8.37 1.10 8.57
CA ILE A 95 9.38 0.03 8.66
C ILE A 95 10.76 0.62 8.95
N ILE A 96 11.13 1.74 8.29
CA ILE A 96 12.41 2.42 8.51
C ILE A 96 12.50 2.99 9.92
N GLU A 97 11.40 3.51 10.45
CA GLU A 97 11.34 4.15 11.75
C GLU A 97 11.21 3.17 12.92
N ALA A 98 10.81 1.92 12.64
CA ALA A 98 10.66 0.90 13.65
C ALA A 98 11.91 0.82 14.52
N GLN A 99 11.75 0.61 15.82
CA GLN A 99 12.88 0.39 16.72
C GLN A 99 12.76 -1.01 17.30
N ALA A 100 13.90 -1.70 17.42
CA ALA A 100 13.91 -2.97 18.11
C ALA A 100 13.60 -2.73 19.59
N PRO A 101 12.69 -3.50 20.21
CA PRO A 101 12.45 -3.39 21.63
C PRO A 101 13.74 -3.69 22.40
N ARG A 102 14.02 -2.90 23.43
CA ARG A 102 15.16 -3.14 24.33
C ARG A 102 14.81 -4.31 25.26
N GLY A 103 15.57 -5.40 25.20
CA GLY A 103 15.56 -6.42 26.25
C GLY A 103 14.44 -7.47 26.21
N LEU A 104 13.78 -7.69 25.07
CA LEU A 104 12.83 -8.81 24.89
C LEU A 104 13.43 -9.87 23.97
N GLY A 105 13.08 -11.14 24.22
CA GLY A 105 13.36 -12.23 23.29
C GLY A 105 12.77 -11.91 21.91
N VAL A 106 13.49 -12.28 20.86
CA VAL A 106 13.03 -12.10 19.48
C VAL A 106 11.87 -13.06 19.24
N ASN A 107 10.65 -12.53 19.25
CA ASN A 107 9.48 -13.23 18.74
C ASN A 107 9.23 -12.71 17.31
N GLU A 108 9.90 -13.32 16.34
CA GLU A 108 9.71 -13.05 14.92
C GLU A 108 9.63 -14.38 14.18
N GLU A 109 8.66 -14.50 13.28
CA GLU A 109 8.58 -15.60 12.35
C GLU A 109 9.10 -15.18 10.98
N LEU A 110 9.84 -16.08 10.33
CA LEU A 110 10.34 -15.88 8.97
C LEU A 110 9.20 -15.55 8.00
N SER A 111 8.08 -16.27 8.09
CA SER A 111 6.86 -16.06 7.29
C SER A 111 6.32 -14.63 7.41
N SER A 112 6.30 -14.07 8.62
CA SER A 112 5.83 -12.70 8.83
C SER A 112 6.78 -11.67 8.24
N LEU A 113 8.09 -11.87 8.38
CA LEU A 113 9.09 -10.99 7.75
C LEU A 113 9.03 -11.07 6.22
N GLU A 114 8.77 -12.24 5.65
CA GLU A 114 8.57 -12.44 4.21
C GLU A 114 7.31 -11.72 3.71
N GLN A 115 6.23 -11.67 4.50
CA GLN A 115 5.04 -10.89 4.16
C GLN A 115 5.34 -9.38 4.14
N VAL A 116 6.09 -8.88 5.12
CA VAL A 116 6.53 -7.47 5.14
C VAL A 116 7.46 -7.17 3.97
N PHE A 117 8.38 -8.08 3.65
CA PHE A 117 9.27 -7.94 2.49
C PHE A 117 8.48 -7.90 1.17
N THR A 118 7.51 -8.80 1.01
CA THR A 118 6.62 -8.83 -0.16
C THR A 118 5.80 -7.55 -0.28
N LEU A 119 5.30 -7.02 0.84
CA LEU A 119 4.60 -5.73 0.87
C LEU A 119 5.49 -4.60 0.34
N VAL A 120 6.74 -4.51 0.81
CA VAL A 120 7.70 -3.48 0.36
C VAL A 120 8.00 -3.64 -1.14
N GLN A 121 8.25 -4.86 -1.62
CA GLN A 121 8.53 -5.09 -3.05
C GLN A 121 7.34 -4.74 -3.94
N ARG A 122 6.13 -5.17 -3.56
CA ARG A 122 4.91 -4.86 -4.32
C ARG A 122 4.58 -3.37 -4.26
N GLY A 123 4.75 -2.73 -3.11
CA GLY A 123 4.58 -1.28 -2.97
C GLY A 123 5.54 -0.50 -3.86
N ASN A 124 6.80 -0.91 -3.94
CA ASN A 124 7.76 -0.29 -4.87
C ASN A 124 7.34 -0.49 -6.33
N GLY A 125 6.86 -1.68 -6.69
CA GLY A 125 6.29 -1.95 -8.02
C GLY A 125 5.08 -1.07 -8.34
N LEU A 126 4.20 -0.83 -7.35
CA LEU A 126 3.07 0.10 -7.48
C LEU A 126 3.53 1.52 -7.75
N LEU A 127 4.57 2.00 -7.05
CA LEU A 127 5.11 3.35 -7.28
C LEU A 127 5.55 3.50 -8.74
N ILE A 128 6.28 2.53 -9.28
CA ILE A 128 6.73 2.55 -10.68
C ILE A 128 5.53 2.59 -11.64
N GLN A 129 4.49 1.78 -11.38
CA GLN A 129 3.29 1.75 -12.21
C GLN A 129 2.51 3.07 -12.16
N VAL A 130 2.37 3.64 -10.97
CA VAL A 130 1.63 4.89 -10.74
C VAL A 130 2.40 6.08 -11.28
N GLU A 131 3.73 6.10 -11.21
CA GLU A 131 4.52 7.22 -11.70
C GLU A 131 4.25 7.52 -13.19
N ALA A 132 4.04 6.47 -13.99
CA ALA A 132 3.72 6.60 -15.41
C ALA A 132 2.30 7.13 -15.68
N GLN A 133 1.38 7.07 -14.71
CA GLN A 133 -0.06 7.34 -14.90
C GLN A 133 -0.54 8.57 -14.12
N ASP A 134 -0.15 8.69 -12.85
CA ASP A 134 -0.50 9.77 -11.93
C ASP A 134 0.69 10.04 -10.98
N PRO A 135 1.76 10.69 -11.46
CA PRO A 135 2.93 11.00 -10.62
C PRO A 135 2.58 11.93 -9.43
N GLN A 136 1.49 12.70 -9.53
CA GLN A 136 1.02 13.58 -8.47
C GLN A 136 0.51 12.79 -7.26
N ALA A 137 -0.06 11.59 -7.46
CA ALA A 137 -0.43 10.70 -6.36
C ALA A 137 0.77 10.36 -5.45
N ILE A 138 1.95 10.12 -6.03
CA ILE A 138 3.18 9.82 -5.28
C ILE A 138 3.66 11.07 -4.54
N ILE A 139 3.71 12.22 -5.21
CA ILE A 139 4.15 13.50 -4.64
C ILE A 139 3.27 13.88 -3.44
N GLN A 140 1.94 13.90 -3.61
CA GLN A 140 1.01 14.27 -2.56
C GLN A 140 1.08 13.30 -1.38
N SER A 141 1.04 11.99 -1.65
CA SER A 141 1.13 10.96 -0.60
C SER A 141 2.44 11.06 0.19
N SER A 142 3.55 11.33 -0.49
CA SER A 142 4.87 11.53 0.13
C SER A 142 4.90 12.77 0.99
N ARG A 143 4.32 13.87 0.50
CA ARG A 143 4.22 15.13 1.24
C ARG A 143 3.43 14.96 2.52
N GLU A 144 2.27 14.33 2.45
CA GLU A 144 1.42 14.04 3.61
C GLU A 144 2.11 13.10 4.60
N ALA A 145 2.76 12.03 4.11
CA ALA A 145 3.52 11.11 4.94
C ALA A 145 4.67 11.80 5.67
N LEU A 146 5.40 12.68 4.99
CA LEU A 146 6.48 13.44 5.59
C LEU A 146 5.96 14.49 6.58
N ALA A 147 4.86 15.17 6.26
CA ALA A 147 4.20 16.13 7.13
C ALA A 147 3.81 15.51 8.47
N ARG A 148 3.21 14.31 8.46
CA ARG A 148 2.88 13.54 9.67
C ARG A 148 4.12 13.28 10.54
N ARG A 149 5.25 12.97 9.93
CA ARG A 149 6.53 12.69 10.62
C ARG A 149 7.17 13.95 11.19
N GLN A 150 7.05 15.06 10.46
CA GLN A 150 7.54 16.37 10.87
C GLN A 150 6.60 17.09 11.85
N LYS A 151 5.37 16.56 12.05
CA LYS A 151 4.31 17.16 12.86
C LYS A 151 3.93 18.57 12.38
N VAL A 152 3.86 18.72 11.06
CA VAL A 152 3.48 19.96 10.36
C VAL A 152 2.33 19.67 9.38
N SER A 153 1.73 20.71 8.81
CA SER A 153 0.77 20.54 7.72
C SER A 153 1.47 20.25 6.38
N PRO A 154 0.81 19.61 5.40
CA PRO A 154 1.42 19.28 4.11
C PRO A 154 1.99 20.49 3.34
N ASP A 155 1.37 21.65 3.47
CA ASP A 155 1.82 22.92 2.86
C ASP A 155 3.10 23.47 3.49
N GLN A 156 3.43 23.08 4.73
CA GLN A 156 4.66 23.47 5.43
C GLN A 156 5.87 22.59 5.09
N VAL A 157 5.66 21.50 4.34
CA VAL A 157 6.75 20.60 3.92
C VAL A 157 7.62 21.29 2.87
N LYS A 158 8.84 21.67 3.28
CA LYS A 158 9.84 22.32 2.43
C LYS A 158 10.62 21.30 1.59
N LYS A 159 9.93 20.64 0.66
CA LYS A 159 10.52 19.78 -0.37
C LYS A 159 9.90 20.07 -1.74
N THR A 160 10.73 19.99 -2.78
CA THR A 160 10.25 19.99 -4.16
C THR A 160 9.57 18.66 -4.49
N ASP A 161 8.84 18.62 -5.59
CA ASP A 161 8.16 17.41 -6.05
C ASP A 161 9.15 16.28 -6.37
N ASP A 162 10.31 16.61 -6.97
CA ASP A 162 11.39 15.64 -7.23
C ASP A 162 11.99 15.10 -5.92
N GLU A 163 12.16 15.95 -4.91
CA GLU A 163 12.65 15.51 -3.60
C GLU A 163 11.64 14.61 -2.87
N LEU A 164 10.34 14.81 -3.08
CA LEU A 164 9.29 13.98 -2.52
C LEU A 164 9.23 12.61 -3.18
N LYS A 165 9.36 12.55 -4.51
CA LYS A 165 9.47 11.28 -5.24
C LYS A 165 10.68 10.47 -4.78
N ARG A 166 11.86 11.09 -4.78
CA ARG A 166 13.11 10.43 -4.32
C ARG A 166 12.99 9.97 -2.88
N TRP A 167 12.35 10.76 -2.00
CA TRP A 167 12.12 10.36 -0.62
C TRP A 167 11.27 9.09 -0.52
N ALA A 168 10.24 8.93 -1.36
CA ALA A 168 9.43 7.71 -1.41
C ALA A 168 10.25 6.51 -1.88
N GLU A 169 11.01 6.65 -2.97
CA GLU A 169 11.89 5.61 -3.51
C GLU A 169 12.94 5.17 -2.50
N ASP A 170 13.64 6.12 -1.87
CA ASP A 170 14.62 5.88 -0.82
C ASP A 170 13.99 5.12 0.35
N ASN A 171 12.74 5.44 0.69
CA ASN A 171 12.03 4.71 1.74
C ASN A 171 11.78 3.24 1.37
N PHE A 172 11.36 2.94 0.14
CA PHE A 172 11.18 1.55 -0.27
C PHE A 172 12.52 0.79 -0.29
N GLN A 173 13.58 1.41 -0.80
CA GLN A 173 14.91 0.79 -0.80
C GLN A 173 15.40 0.48 0.61
N ARG A 174 15.34 1.46 1.52
CA ARG A 174 15.79 1.32 2.90
C ARG A 174 14.93 0.36 3.70
N ALA A 175 13.60 0.39 3.53
CA ALA A 175 12.70 -0.57 4.13
C ALA A 175 13.04 -2.00 3.68
N GLY A 176 13.27 -2.21 2.38
CA GLY A 176 13.61 -3.50 1.82
C GLY A 176 14.94 -4.04 2.36
N GLN A 177 15.98 -3.19 2.42
CA GLN A 177 17.26 -3.55 3.03
C GLN A 177 17.12 -3.92 4.51
N ARG A 178 16.31 -3.16 5.26
CA ARG A 178 16.09 -3.40 6.69
C ARG A 178 15.42 -4.74 6.95
N ILE A 179 14.36 -5.07 6.20
CA ILE A 179 13.67 -6.35 6.36
C ILE A 179 14.57 -7.51 5.93
N ARG A 180 15.33 -7.37 4.84
CA ARG A 180 16.30 -8.38 4.42
C ARG A 180 17.31 -8.72 5.52
N ARG A 181 17.87 -7.71 6.19
CA ARG A 181 18.78 -7.93 7.33
C ARG A 181 18.10 -8.66 8.48
N SER A 182 16.82 -8.38 8.71
CA SER A 182 16.03 -9.02 9.77
C SER A 182 15.74 -10.49 9.45
N VAL A 183 15.40 -10.78 8.20
CA VAL A 183 15.25 -12.16 7.69
C VAL A 183 16.54 -12.95 7.89
N GLN A 184 17.68 -12.38 7.48
CA GLN A 184 18.99 -13.01 7.63
C GLN A 184 19.35 -13.27 9.11
N ALA A 185 19.04 -12.32 10.00
CA ALA A 185 19.28 -12.49 11.44
C ALA A 185 18.44 -13.62 12.04
N VAL A 186 17.16 -13.73 11.67
CA VAL A 186 16.28 -14.81 12.13
C VAL A 186 16.72 -16.16 11.55
N GLN A 187 17.09 -16.23 10.27
CA GLN A 187 17.62 -17.45 9.66
C GLN A 187 18.88 -17.95 10.38
N ALA A 188 19.84 -17.05 10.63
CA ALA A 188 21.05 -17.37 11.36
C ALA A 188 20.77 -17.87 12.79
N TYR A 189 19.81 -17.27 13.49
CA TYR A 189 19.38 -17.73 14.82
C TYR A 189 18.76 -19.13 14.79
N LEU A 190 18.02 -19.46 13.72
CA LEU A 190 17.42 -20.77 13.50
C LEU A 190 18.39 -21.83 12.94
N GLY A 191 19.65 -21.47 12.69
CA GLY A 191 20.65 -22.36 12.10
C GLY A 191 20.37 -22.71 10.63
N ARG A 192 19.74 -21.80 9.88
CA ARG A 192 19.40 -21.93 8.46
C ARG A 192 20.19 -20.97 7.59
#